data_AF-A0A9E2R6Z5-F1
#
_entry.id   AF-A0A9E2R6Z5-F1
#
_cell.length_a   1.000
_cell.length_b   1.000
_cell.length_c   1.000
_cell.angle_alpha   90.00
_cell.angle_beta   90.00
_cell.angle_gamma   90.00
#
_symmetry.space_group_name_H-M   'P 1'
#
loop_
_entity.id
_entity.type
_entity.pdbx_description
1 polymer ?
#
loop_
_entity_poly.entity_id
_entity_poly.type
_entity_poly.pdbx_seq_one_letter_code
_entity_poly.pdbx_strand_id
1 'polypeptide(L)'
;MLKFDDFALRLHATDDVAVLRRPVKTGAELTAPGLRLPAHRDIPAGHKIALRAVADGAPIRKYGQIIGFAKGAIDPGDHVHTHNVAMRDYHRDYEFCADARPVDFYPPEQMRHFQGYPRPDGRVGTRNYLAVISSVNCSASVSHYVRDRFRTADLRRDFPNVDGVIAFTHKGGCAIPLGEPYQLLQRVLAGIARHPNISGYVMIGLGCEVNQVQFLRQDFNLDQLRPGEAAPTFLTIQGTGGVRKTVEAGVAAVTRLLPIANALRRTPQPVSKLVLAENCGGSDGNSGITANPALGVASDELIRFGGTSVL
;
A
#
# COMPACT_ATOMS: atom_id res chain seq x y z
N MET A 1 2.11 38.30 -20.80
CA MET A 1 1.26 37.81 -19.69
C MET A 1 0.97 36.34 -19.93
N LEU A 2 1.09 35.52 -18.91
CA LEU A 2 0.80 34.09 -18.91
C LEU A 2 -0.45 33.86 -18.04
N LYS A 3 -1.33 32.95 -18.45
CA LYS A 3 -2.49 32.59 -17.65
C LYS A 3 -2.02 31.77 -16.45
N PHE A 4 -2.38 32.20 -15.23
CA PHE A 4 -1.96 31.56 -13.98
C PHE A 4 -2.30 30.08 -13.97
N ASP A 5 -3.55 29.73 -14.29
CA ASP A 5 -4.05 28.35 -14.27
C ASP A 5 -3.40 27.44 -15.32
N ASP A 6 -2.63 27.97 -16.27
CA ASP A 6 -1.85 27.19 -17.24
C ASP A 6 -0.46 26.85 -16.68
N PHE A 7 0.07 27.65 -15.76
CA PHE A 7 1.45 27.57 -15.27
C PHE A 7 1.56 27.18 -13.80
N ALA A 8 0.56 27.43 -12.98
CA ALA A 8 0.61 27.25 -11.53
C ALA A 8 -0.65 26.55 -11.01
N LEU A 9 -0.49 25.87 -9.88
CA LEU A 9 -1.58 25.22 -9.15
C LEU A 9 -1.56 25.71 -7.70
N ARG A 10 -2.65 26.35 -7.29
CA ARG A 10 -2.94 26.65 -5.88
C ARG A 10 -3.75 25.50 -5.30
N LEU A 11 -3.29 24.91 -4.20
CA LEU A 11 -3.84 23.65 -3.68
C LEU A 11 -4.95 23.89 -2.67
N HIS A 12 -4.86 24.97 -1.91
CA HIS A 12 -5.89 25.38 -0.96
C HIS A 12 -6.12 26.90 -1.01
N ALA A 13 -7.34 27.33 -0.70
CA ALA A 13 -7.75 28.73 -0.76
C ALA A 13 -7.02 29.64 0.25
N THR A 14 -6.37 29.07 1.27
CA THR A 14 -5.55 29.80 2.25
C THR A 14 -4.06 29.78 1.94
N ASP A 15 -3.63 29.07 0.89
CA ASP A 15 -2.21 28.92 0.58
C ASP A 15 -1.54 30.27 0.30
N ASP A 16 -0.31 30.40 0.79
CA ASP A 16 0.62 31.50 0.55
C ASP A 16 1.36 31.33 -0.79
N VAL A 17 1.39 30.11 -1.31
CA VAL A 17 2.22 29.71 -2.46
C VAL A 17 1.42 28.85 -3.44
N ALA A 18 1.82 28.86 -4.71
CA ALA A 18 1.37 27.90 -5.71
C ALA A 18 2.56 27.09 -6.24
N VAL A 19 2.28 25.88 -6.72
CA VAL A 19 3.29 25.02 -7.37
C VAL A 19 3.26 25.25 -8.87
N LEU A 20 4.42 25.50 -9.47
CA LEU A 20 4.54 25.66 -10.91
C LEU A 20 4.48 24.31 -11.63
N ARG A 21 3.60 24.19 -12.62
CA ARG A 21 3.49 23.03 -13.52
C ARG A 21 4.41 23.16 -14.74
N ARG A 22 4.84 24.38 -15.03
CA ARG A 22 5.74 24.74 -16.13
C ARG A 22 6.77 25.73 -15.62
N PRO A 23 8.00 25.73 -16.16
CA PRO A 23 8.98 26.73 -15.77
C PRO A 23 8.49 28.13 -16.14
N VAL A 24 8.82 29.11 -15.30
CA VAL A 24 8.52 30.53 -15.51
C VAL A 24 9.84 31.29 -15.58
N LYS A 25 9.99 32.15 -16.58
CA LYS A 25 11.18 32.97 -16.78
C LYS A 25 11.05 34.32 -16.07
N THR A 26 12.19 34.86 -15.68
CA THR A 26 12.29 36.22 -15.12
C THR A 26 11.59 37.23 -16.03
N GLY A 27 10.79 38.12 -15.44
CA GLY A 27 10.02 39.15 -16.16
C GLY A 27 8.70 38.66 -16.76
N ALA A 28 8.42 37.36 -16.76
CA ALA A 28 7.09 36.86 -17.09
C ALA A 28 6.10 37.22 -15.97
N GLU A 29 4.85 37.51 -16.34
CA GLU A 29 3.79 37.82 -15.38
C GLU A 29 2.69 36.77 -15.48
N LEU A 30 2.43 36.06 -14.38
CA LEU A 30 1.28 35.16 -14.26
C LEU A 30 0.04 35.97 -13.85
N THR A 31 -1.09 35.72 -14.51
CA THR A 31 -2.31 36.51 -14.34
C THR A 31 -3.56 35.64 -14.18
N ALA A 32 -4.44 36.04 -13.27
CA ALA A 32 -5.80 35.53 -13.08
C ALA A 32 -6.71 36.69 -12.60
N PRO A 33 -8.04 36.55 -12.60
CA PRO A 33 -8.92 37.59 -12.05
C PRO A 33 -8.49 37.99 -10.62
N GLY A 34 -8.10 39.25 -10.43
CA GLY A 34 -7.63 39.77 -9.15
C GLY A 34 -6.20 39.38 -8.74
N LEU A 35 -5.42 38.71 -9.60
CA LEU A 35 -4.07 38.23 -9.29
C LEU A 35 -3.09 38.60 -10.42
N ARG A 36 -1.99 39.25 -10.05
CA ARG A 36 -0.84 39.50 -10.94
C ARG A 36 0.43 39.16 -10.18
N LEU A 37 1.24 38.26 -10.74
CA LEU A 37 2.46 37.76 -10.12
C LEU A 37 3.63 37.90 -11.11
N PRO A 38 4.44 38.96 -10.97
CA PRO A 38 5.66 39.11 -11.75
C PRO A 38 6.73 38.13 -11.23
N ALA A 39 7.29 37.29 -12.10
CA ALA A 39 8.39 36.42 -11.73
C ALA A 39 9.70 37.21 -11.65
N HIS A 40 10.25 37.38 -10.44
CA HIS A 40 11.49 38.14 -10.22
C HIS A 40 12.76 37.36 -10.59
N ARG A 41 12.63 36.05 -10.86
CA ARG A 41 13.72 35.17 -11.28
C ARG A 41 13.18 33.99 -12.08
N ASP A 42 14.07 33.21 -12.68
CA ASP A 42 13.73 31.94 -13.29
C ASP A 42 13.30 30.94 -12.22
N ILE A 43 12.12 30.33 -12.39
CA ILE A 43 11.56 29.36 -11.46
C ILE A 43 11.26 28.06 -12.21
N PRO A 44 11.89 26.93 -11.83
CA PRO A 44 11.63 25.63 -12.47
C PRO A 44 10.20 25.11 -12.25
N ALA A 45 9.78 24.16 -13.07
CA ALA A 45 8.59 23.36 -12.77
C ALA A 45 8.78 22.55 -11.48
N GLY A 46 7.71 22.33 -10.72
CA GLY A 46 7.70 21.69 -9.41
C GLY A 46 8.07 22.62 -8.24
N HIS A 47 8.62 23.80 -8.52
CA HIS A 47 8.97 24.78 -7.51
C HIS A 47 7.79 25.70 -7.17
N LYS A 48 7.92 26.48 -6.10
CA LYS A 48 6.84 27.30 -5.56
C LYS A 48 7.02 28.77 -5.94
N ILE A 49 5.92 29.43 -6.28
CA ILE A 49 5.83 30.88 -6.47
C ILE A 49 4.94 31.48 -5.37
N ALA A 50 5.36 32.58 -4.76
CA ALA A 50 4.57 33.29 -3.75
C ALA A 50 3.32 33.94 -4.37
N LEU A 51 2.16 33.74 -3.75
CA LEU A 51 0.87 34.32 -4.18
C LEU A 51 0.61 35.69 -3.54
N ARG A 52 1.24 35.96 -2.40
CA ARG A 52 1.11 37.19 -1.63
C ARG A 52 2.41 37.44 -0.86
N ALA A 53 2.55 38.66 -0.33
CA ALA A 53 3.68 38.99 0.51
C ALA A 53 3.64 38.17 1.81
N VAL A 54 4.81 37.66 2.22
CA VAL A 54 5.02 36.95 3.48
C VAL A 54 6.18 37.63 4.21
N ALA A 55 5.89 38.19 5.39
CA ALA A 55 6.90 38.88 6.19
C ALA A 55 7.97 37.91 6.72
N ASP A 56 9.16 38.41 7.05
CA ASP A 56 10.21 37.60 7.66
C ASP A 56 9.71 36.90 8.94
N GLY A 57 10.02 35.62 9.09
CA GLY A 57 9.58 34.79 10.19
C GLY A 57 8.09 34.40 10.17
N ALA A 58 7.28 34.90 9.24
CA ALA A 58 5.87 34.54 9.14
C ALA A 58 5.68 33.11 8.56
N PRO A 59 4.59 32.41 8.93
CA PRO A 59 4.32 31.06 8.44
C PRO A 59 3.96 31.05 6.95
N ILE A 60 4.48 30.06 6.23
CA ILE A 60 4.17 29.80 4.82
C ILE A 60 3.21 28.61 4.75
N ARG A 61 2.04 28.80 4.13
CA ARG A 61 1.03 27.76 3.99
C ARG A 61 0.99 27.14 2.59
N LYS A 62 0.90 25.81 2.56
CA LYS A 62 0.61 24.97 1.38
C LYS A 62 -0.27 23.81 1.83
N TYR A 63 -1.26 23.41 1.02
CA TYR A 63 -2.31 22.46 1.42
C TYR A 63 -3.15 22.96 2.61
N GLY A 64 -3.24 24.28 2.81
CA GLY A 64 -3.88 24.88 3.97
C GLY A 64 -3.08 24.76 5.27
N GLN A 65 -1.93 24.09 5.26
CA GLN A 65 -1.11 23.79 6.43
C GLN A 65 0.21 24.56 6.41
N ILE A 66 0.76 24.86 7.59
CA ILE A 66 2.06 25.51 7.71
C ILE A 66 3.16 24.51 7.32
N ILE A 67 3.90 24.82 6.26
CA ILE A 67 5.00 23.99 5.75
C ILE A 67 6.39 24.50 6.15
N GLY A 68 6.47 25.66 6.80
CA GLY A 68 7.69 26.32 7.22
C GLY A 68 7.46 27.80 7.46
N PHE A 69 8.54 28.53 7.69
CA PHE A 69 8.52 29.97 7.98
C PHE A 69 9.45 30.70 7.02
N ALA A 70 9.08 31.92 6.64
CA ALA A 70 9.90 32.74 5.76
C ALA A 70 11.25 33.08 6.43
N LYS A 71 12.32 33.03 5.63
CA LYS A 71 13.65 33.52 5.98
C LYS A 71 13.94 34.74 5.10
N GLY A 72 13.69 35.92 5.64
CA GLY A 72 13.56 37.18 4.91
C GLY A 72 12.12 37.42 4.44
N ALA A 73 11.83 38.67 4.05
CA ALA A 73 10.58 39.00 3.37
C ALA A 73 10.52 38.30 2.01
N ILE A 74 9.33 37.80 1.65
CA ILE A 74 9.02 37.16 0.38
C ILE A 74 7.92 37.97 -0.29
N ASP A 75 8.19 38.51 -1.47
CA ASP A 75 7.25 39.31 -2.23
C ASP A 75 6.39 38.43 -3.18
N PRO A 76 5.18 38.88 -3.57
CA PRO A 76 4.40 38.16 -4.58
C PRO A 76 5.22 37.92 -5.85
N GLY A 77 5.21 36.69 -6.36
CA GLY A 77 5.99 36.31 -7.54
C GLY A 77 7.40 35.77 -7.24
N ASP A 78 7.85 35.83 -5.98
CA ASP A 78 9.14 35.26 -5.58
C ASP A 78 9.15 33.73 -5.63
N HIS A 79 10.34 33.20 -5.90
CA HIS A 79 10.62 31.77 -5.81
C HIS A 79 10.74 31.36 -4.34
N VAL A 80 9.81 30.52 -3.87
CA VAL A 80 9.82 29.98 -2.50
C VAL A 80 10.46 28.59 -2.47
N HIS A 81 11.60 28.47 -1.80
CA HIS A 81 12.37 27.22 -1.74
C HIS A 81 13.26 27.13 -0.47
N THR A 82 14.08 26.10 -0.36
CA THR A 82 14.94 25.84 0.81
C THR A 82 15.87 27.00 1.19
N HIS A 83 16.19 27.92 0.27
CA HIS A 83 17.03 29.08 0.56
C HIS A 83 16.31 30.17 1.39
N ASN A 84 14.98 30.29 1.26
CA ASN A 84 14.15 31.31 1.93
C ASN A 84 13.01 30.72 2.77
N VAL A 85 13.04 29.41 3.03
CA VAL A 85 12.12 28.71 3.95
C VAL A 85 12.94 28.04 5.04
N ALA A 86 12.57 28.29 6.30
CA ALA A 86 13.14 27.67 7.48
C ALA A 86 12.13 26.75 8.18
N MET A 87 12.60 25.60 8.67
CA MET A 87 11.83 24.76 9.59
C MET A 87 12.05 25.29 11.01
N ARG A 88 10.96 25.46 11.76
CA ARG A 88 10.99 25.85 13.18
C ARG A 88 9.96 25.04 13.94
N ASP A 89 10.23 24.80 15.21
CA ASP A 89 9.22 24.28 16.11
C ASP A 89 8.17 25.36 16.35
N TYR A 90 6.90 24.94 16.34
CA TYR A 90 5.77 25.79 16.66
C TYR A 90 4.69 24.92 17.30
N HIS A 91 3.88 25.55 18.16
CA HIS A 91 2.75 24.87 18.77
C HIS A 91 1.73 24.48 17.71
N ARG A 92 1.38 23.20 17.66
CA ARG A 92 0.29 22.68 16.83
C ARG A 92 -0.85 22.34 17.77
N ASP A 93 -1.99 22.99 17.59
CA ASP A 93 -3.20 22.54 18.26
C ASP A 93 -3.66 21.25 17.58
N TYR A 94 -3.69 20.13 18.32
CA TYR A 94 -3.99 18.82 17.75
C TYR A 94 -5.51 18.64 17.66
N GLU A 95 -6.06 19.00 16.51
CA GLU A 95 -7.50 18.97 16.24
C GLU A 95 -7.96 17.60 15.73
N PHE A 96 -7.98 16.61 16.62
CA PHE A 96 -8.39 15.25 16.27
C PHE A 96 -9.81 15.22 15.68
N CYS A 97 -9.94 14.73 14.44
CA CYS A 97 -11.21 14.60 13.72
C CYS A 97 -12.02 15.90 13.54
N ALA A 98 -11.40 17.09 13.63
CA ALA A 98 -12.12 18.36 13.49
C ALA A 98 -12.79 18.53 12.11
N ASP A 99 -12.18 17.98 11.06
CA ASP A 99 -12.71 17.98 9.69
C ASP A 99 -13.45 16.69 9.33
N ALA A 100 -13.76 15.81 10.29
CA ALA A 100 -14.45 14.55 10.00
C ALA A 100 -15.87 14.84 9.50
N ARG A 101 -16.20 14.28 8.33
CA ARG A 101 -17.53 14.39 7.72
C ARG A 101 -18.19 13.02 7.72
N PRO A 102 -19.50 12.93 8.01
CA PRO A 102 -20.25 11.71 7.77
C PRO A 102 -20.07 11.25 6.32
N VAL A 103 -19.85 9.96 6.12
CA VAL A 103 -19.73 9.38 4.78
C VAL A 103 -21.13 9.35 4.15
N ASP A 104 -21.24 9.96 2.98
CA ASP A 104 -22.41 9.84 2.12
C ASP A 104 -22.32 8.54 1.31
N PHE A 105 -22.84 7.46 1.87
CA PHE A 105 -22.82 6.14 1.24
C PHE A 105 -23.73 6.10 0.01
N TYR A 106 -23.27 5.43 -1.03
CA TYR A 106 -24.14 5.08 -2.15
C TYR A 106 -25.24 4.12 -1.67
N PRO A 107 -26.48 4.30 -2.15
CA PRO A 107 -27.57 3.44 -1.74
C PRO A 107 -27.42 2.05 -2.37
N PRO A 108 -28.01 0.98 -1.78
CA PRO A 108 -27.76 -0.40 -2.19
C PRO A 108 -28.03 -0.69 -3.68
N GLU A 109 -28.99 -0.01 -4.30
CA GLU A 109 -29.33 -0.13 -5.72
C GLU A 109 -28.22 0.36 -6.66
N GLN A 110 -27.29 1.20 -6.19
CA GLN A 110 -26.14 1.66 -6.96
C GLN A 110 -24.89 0.78 -6.75
N MET A 111 -24.99 -0.28 -5.95
CA MET A 111 -23.85 -1.14 -5.60
C MET A 111 -23.16 -1.69 -6.85
N ARG A 112 -21.89 -1.31 -7.01
CA ARG A 112 -21.04 -1.84 -8.07
C ARG A 112 -20.48 -3.20 -7.69
N HIS A 113 -20.18 -4.00 -8.70
CA HIS A 113 -19.69 -5.37 -8.52
C HIS A 113 -18.38 -5.60 -9.28
N PHE A 114 -17.56 -6.51 -8.77
CA PHE A 114 -16.37 -7.03 -9.44
C PHE A 114 -16.37 -8.56 -9.44
N GLN A 115 -15.61 -9.18 -10.35
CA GLN A 115 -15.47 -10.63 -10.40
C GLN A 115 -14.45 -11.11 -9.37
N GLY A 116 -14.91 -11.58 -8.22
CA GLY A 116 -14.07 -11.98 -7.07
C GLY A 116 -14.25 -13.44 -6.67
N TYR A 117 -13.29 -13.98 -5.93
CA TYR A 117 -13.33 -15.31 -5.33
C TYR A 117 -13.92 -15.23 -3.91
N PRO A 118 -15.17 -15.65 -3.68
CA PRO A 118 -15.73 -15.67 -2.33
C PRO A 118 -14.95 -16.65 -1.45
N ARG A 119 -14.73 -16.27 -0.19
CA ARG A 119 -14.06 -17.10 0.81
C ARG A 119 -15.04 -17.51 1.92
N PRO A 120 -14.80 -18.66 2.60
CA PRO A 120 -15.68 -19.13 3.67
C PRO A 120 -15.87 -18.17 4.85
N ASP A 121 -14.95 -17.21 5.03
CA ASP A 121 -15.00 -16.19 6.07
C ASP A 121 -15.77 -14.92 5.67
N GLY A 122 -16.39 -14.90 4.50
CA GLY A 122 -17.15 -13.76 3.98
C GLY A 122 -16.29 -12.67 3.35
N ARG A 123 -14.95 -12.80 3.33
CA ARG A 123 -14.06 -11.94 2.55
C ARG A 123 -14.02 -12.41 1.09
N VAL A 124 -13.44 -11.57 0.22
CA VAL A 124 -13.37 -11.85 -1.22
C VAL A 124 -11.95 -11.64 -1.72
N GLY A 125 -11.41 -12.66 -2.40
CA GLY A 125 -10.14 -12.57 -3.09
C GLY A 125 -10.27 -11.93 -4.47
N THR A 126 -9.36 -11.02 -4.82
CA THR A 126 -9.20 -10.54 -6.21
C THR A 126 -8.35 -11.50 -7.04
N ARG A 127 -7.65 -12.44 -6.39
CA ARG A 127 -6.81 -13.49 -6.97
C ARG A 127 -6.97 -14.80 -6.19
N ASN A 128 -6.46 -15.88 -6.74
CA ASN A 128 -6.54 -17.24 -6.22
C ASN A 128 -5.17 -17.93 -6.32
N TYR A 129 -4.32 -17.65 -5.35
CA TYR A 129 -2.97 -18.20 -5.25
C TYR A 129 -2.89 -19.33 -4.23
N LEU A 130 -1.96 -20.25 -4.45
CA LEU A 130 -1.44 -21.13 -3.41
C LEU A 130 -0.14 -20.54 -2.86
N ALA A 131 0.01 -20.49 -1.54
CA ALA A 131 1.19 -19.92 -0.90
C ALA A 131 2.16 -20.99 -0.39
N VAL A 132 3.46 -20.75 -0.54
CA VAL A 132 4.54 -21.45 0.16
C VAL A 132 5.20 -20.46 1.10
N ILE A 133 5.01 -20.61 2.41
CA ILE A 133 5.35 -19.61 3.42
C ILE A 133 6.55 -20.10 4.23
N SER A 134 7.61 -19.31 4.29
CA SER A 134 8.77 -19.56 5.15
C SER A 134 8.57 -18.96 6.55
N SER A 135 8.81 -19.74 7.61
CA SER A 135 8.85 -19.22 8.99
C SER A 135 10.19 -18.57 9.37
N VAL A 136 11.24 -18.84 8.58
CA VAL A 136 12.62 -18.38 8.80
C VAL A 136 13.40 -18.28 7.49
N ASN A 137 14.41 -17.39 7.41
CA ASN A 137 15.27 -17.27 6.23
C ASN A 137 15.91 -18.59 5.77
N CYS A 138 16.28 -19.49 6.70
CA CYS A 138 16.84 -20.81 6.36
C CYS A 138 15.88 -21.72 5.56
N SER A 139 14.58 -21.41 5.56
CA SER A 139 13.56 -22.12 4.78
C SER A 139 13.18 -21.41 3.47
N ALA A 140 13.77 -20.23 3.21
CA ALA A 140 13.47 -19.41 2.03
C ALA A 140 13.82 -20.12 0.72
N SER A 141 15.02 -20.68 0.61
CA SER A 141 15.46 -21.39 -0.60
C SER A 141 14.58 -22.61 -0.89
N VAL A 142 14.20 -23.36 0.14
CA VAL A 142 13.28 -24.50 0.00
C VAL A 142 11.93 -24.04 -0.54
N SER A 143 11.38 -22.95 0.00
CA SER A 143 10.11 -22.39 -0.45
C SER A 143 10.16 -21.93 -1.91
N HIS A 144 11.26 -21.29 -2.33
CA HIS A 144 11.48 -20.93 -3.73
C HIS A 144 11.60 -22.17 -4.63
N TYR A 145 12.34 -23.21 -4.21
CA TYR A 145 12.46 -24.45 -4.98
C TYR A 145 11.13 -25.18 -5.15
N VAL A 146 10.26 -25.16 -4.14
CA VAL A 146 8.89 -25.69 -4.26
C VAL A 146 8.10 -24.87 -5.29
N ARG A 147 8.08 -23.54 -5.16
CA ARG A 147 7.41 -22.64 -6.13
C ARG A 147 7.89 -22.88 -7.56
N ASP A 148 9.20 -23.03 -7.76
CA ASP A 148 9.80 -23.20 -9.10
C ASP A 148 9.38 -24.47 -9.82
N ARG A 149 8.81 -25.46 -9.13
CA ARG A 149 8.22 -26.63 -9.77
C ARG A 149 6.88 -26.35 -10.44
N PHE A 150 6.25 -25.21 -10.14
CA PHE A 150 4.93 -24.84 -10.65
C PHE A 150 5.01 -23.61 -11.56
N ARG A 151 5.40 -23.85 -12.82
CA ARG A 151 5.47 -22.77 -13.82
C ARG A 151 4.07 -22.25 -14.14
N THR A 152 3.92 -20.93 -14.19
CA THR A 152 2.61 -20.28 -14.43
C THR A 152 1.94 -20.74 -15.73
N ALA A 153 2.70 -21.04 -16.78
CA ALA A 153 2.15 -21.51 -18.05
C ALA A 153 1.47 -22.88 -17.92
N ASP A 154 2.12 -23.82 -17.21
CA ASP A 154 1.56 -25.16 -16.98
C ASP A 154 0.35 -25.09 -16.05
N LEU A 155 0.42 -24.27 -14.99
CA LEU A 155 -0.71 -24.03 -14.09
C LEU A 155 -1.92 -23.47 -14.84
N ARG A 156 -1.75 -22.48 -15.72
CA ARG A 156 -2.88 -21.91 -16.47
C ARG A 156 -3.51 -22.91 -17.44
N ARG A 157 -2.73 -23.85 -17.98
CA ARG A 157 -3.23 -24.92 -18.86
C ARG A 157 -4.07 -25.93 -18.09
N ASP A 158 -3.54 -26.42 -16.96
CA ASP A 158 -4.13 -27.56 -16.24
C ASP A 158 -5.11 -27.13 -15.13
N PHE A 159 -4.94 -25.92 -14.59
CA PHE A 159 -5.69 -25.32 -13.48
C PHE A 159 -6.04 -23.85 -13.76
N PRO A 160 -6.94 -23.55 -14.72
CA PRO A 160 -7.19 -22.19 -15.22
C PRO A 160 -7.73 -21.21 -14.17
N ASN A 161 -8.28 -21.68 -13.04
CA ASN A 161 -8.75 -20.81 -11.95
C ASN A 161 -7.67 -20.55 -10.87
N VAL A 162 -6.44 -21.05 -11.05
CA VAL A 162 -5.31 -20.81 -10.13
C VAL A 162 -4.40 -19.75 -10.75
N ASP A 163 -4.30 -18.59 -10.10
CA ASP A 163 -3.48 -17.47 -10.58
C ASP A 163 -1.96 -17.77 -10.47
N GLY A 164 -1.58 -18.69 -9.57
CA GLY A 164 -0.22 -19.22 -9.48
C GLY A 164 0.10 -19.83 -8.12
N VAL A 165 1.36 -20.24 -7.97
CA VAL A 165 1.99 -20.59 -6.69
C VAL A 165 2.99 -19.48 -6.35
N ILE A 166 2.92 -18.93 -5.14
CA ILE A 166 3.79 -17.84 -4.68
C ILE A 166 4.57 -18.25 -3.44
N ALA A 167 5.85 -17.90 -3.38
CA ALA A 167 6.67 -18.08 -2.19
C ALA A 167 6.72 -16.77 -1.38
N PHE A 168 6.31 -16.82 -0.11
CA PHE A 168 6.47 -15.72 0.85
C PHE A 168 7.65 -16.03 1.76
N THR A 169 8.72 -15.26 1.62
CA THR A 169 9.96 -15.42 2.36
C THR A 169 10.33 -14.12 3.08
N HIS A 170 11.13 -14.22 4.13
CA HIS A 170 11.66 -13.06 4.86
C HIS A 170 13.14 -13.28 5.19
N LYS A 171 13.85 -12.17 5.45
CA LYS A 171 15.30 -12.17 5.70
C LYS A 171 15.68 -12.33 7.18
N GLY A 172 14.69 -12.35 8.08
CA GLY A 172 14.89 -12.61 9.51
C GLY A 172 15.57 -13.95 9.78
N GLY A 173 16.63 -13.93 10.59
CA GLY A 173 17.39 -15.12 11.00
C GLY A 173 16.69 -15.98 12.05
N CYS A 174 17.33 -17.08 12.45
CA CYS A 174 16.74 -18.05 13.40
C CYS A 174 16.54 -17.48 14.81
N ALA A 175 17.42 -16.58 15.25
CA ALA A 175 17.35 -15.94 16.55
C ALA A 175 16.68 -14.57 16.42
N ILE A 176 15.47 -14.46 16.96
CA ILE A 176 14.73 -13.20 17.09
C ILE A 176 14.40 -13.00 18.58
N PRO A 177 14.54 -11.79 19.13
CA PRO A 177 14.10 -11.53 20.50
C PRO A 177 12.61 -11.83 20.65
N LEU A 178 12.25 -12.50 21.75
CA LEU A 178 10.86 -12.63 22.15
C LEU A 178 10.28 -11.24 22.47
N GLY A 179 8.96 -11.07 22.27
CA GLY A 179 8.26 -9.79 22.43
C GLY A 179 7.72 -9.26 21.11
N GLU A 180 7.64 -7.93 21.00
CA GLU A 180 6.95 -7.26 19.89
C GLU A 180 7.47 -7.67 18.49
N PRO A 181 8.79 -7.75 18.20
CA PRO A 181 9.27 -8.14 16.87
C PRO A 181 8.85 -9.56 16.48
N TYR A 182 8.86 -10.49 17.44
CA TYR A 182 8.43 -11.87 17.25
C TYR A 182 6.91 -11.93 16.97
N GLN A 183 6.11 -11.26 17.79
CA GLN A 183 4.65 -11.20 17.63
C GLN A 183 4.26 -10.55 16.30
N LEU A 184 4.96 -9.49 15.88
CA LEU A 184 4.75 -8.84 14.60
C LEU A 184 5.02 -9.80 13.44
N LEU A 185 6.16 -10.52 13.48
CA LEU A 185 6.50 -11.51 12.46
C LEU A 185 5.43 -12.61 12.36
N GLN A 186 5.05 -13.20 13.48
CA GLN A 186 4.01 -14.24 13.50
C GLN A 186 2.67 -13.72 12.95
N ARG A 187 2.25 -12.52 13.38
CA ARG A 187 1.00 -11.88 12.91
C ARG A 187 1.04 -11.63 11.40
N VAL A 188 2.17 -11.19 10.86
CA VAL A 188 2.35 -11.00 9.40
C VAL A 188 2.24 -12.33 8.66
N LEU A 189 2.96 -13.38 9.10
CA LEU A 189 2.93 -14.70 8.47
C LEU A 189 1.54 -15.34 8.51
N ALA A 190 0.84 -15.24 9.65
CA ALA A 190 -0.54 -15.69 9.79
C ALA A 190 -1.50 -14.88 8.91
N GLY A 191 -1.31 -13.56 8.84
CA GLY A 191 -2.06 -12.67 7.95
C GLY A 191 -1.91 -13.03 6.47
N ILE A 192 -0.70 -13.39 6.04
CA ILE A 192 -0.42 -13.90 4.69
C ILE A 192 -1.15 -15.22 4.46
N ALA A 193 -1.04 -16.18 5.38
CA ALA A 193 -1.68 -17.49 5.27
C ALA A 193 -3.21 -17.40 5.17
N ARG A 194 -3.81 -16.45 5.89
CA ARG A 194 -5.24 -16.18 5.91
C ARG A 194 -5.66 -15.03 4.98
N HIS A 195 -4.80 -14.57 4.08
CA HIS A 195 -5.16 -13.48 3.16
C HIS A 195 -6.21 -13.97 2.13
N PRO A 196 -7.25 -13.18 1.76
CA PRO A 196 -8.31 -13.66 0.87
C PRO A 196 -7.85 -14.01 -0.56
N ASN A 197 -6.63 -13.61 -0.95
CA ASN A 197 -6.03 -14.07 -2.21
C ASN A 197 -5.35 -15.45 -2.11
N ILE A 198 -5.24 -16.03 -0.93
CA ILE A 198 -4.63 -17.34 -0.69
C ILE A 198 -5.73 -18.37 -0.43
N SER A 199 -5.88 -19.35 -1.33
CA SER A 199 -6.89 -20.42 -1.21
C SER A 199 -6.38 -21.67 -0.51
N GLY A 200 -5.07 -21.75 -0.29
CA GLY A 200 -4.41 -22.85 0.38
C GLY A 200 -2.93 -22.55 0.50
N TYR A 201 -2.26 -23.16 1.49
CA TYR A 201 -0.86 -22.88 1.74
C TYR A 201 -0.09 -24.07 2.32
N VAL A 202 1.23 -24.02 2.13
CA VAL A 202 2.21 -24.89 2.77
C VAL A 202 3.16 -23.99 3.55
N MET A 203 3.39 -24.30 4.82
CA MET A 203 4.31 -23.56 5.68
C MET A 203 5.54 -24.40 5.98
N ILE A 204 6.72 -23.84 5.75
CA ILE A 204 8.01 -24.52 5.86
C ILE A 204 8.88 -23.77 6.86
N GLY A 205 9.38 -24.49 7.85
CA GLY A 205 10.40 -24.01 8.79
C GLY A 205 11.70 -24.79 8.70
N LEU A 206 12.71 -24.36 9.46
CA LEU A 206 13.97 -25.12 9.54
C LEU A 206 13.83 -26.30 10.52
N GLY A 207 13.24 -26.04 11.69
CA GLY A 207 13.06 -26.98 12.80
C GLY A 207 13.80 -26.58 14.08
N CYS A 208 14.70 -25.59 14.01
CA CYS A 208 15.47 -25.11 15.17
C CYS A 208 15.46 -23.59 15.35
N GLU A 209 14.66 -22.85 14.56
CA GLU A 209 14.45 -21.42 14.73
C GLU A 209 13.66 -21.09 15.99
N VAL A 210 13.72 -19.84 16.45
CA VAL A 210 12.85 -19.37 17.55
C VAL A 210 11.39 -19.26 17.09
N ASN A 211 11.15 -18.81 15.85
CA ASN A 211 9.82 -18.75 15.23
C ASN A 211 9.36 -20.12 14.69
N GLN A 212 9.18 -21.07 15.60
CA GLN A 212 8.76 -22.43 15.25
C GLN A 212 7.37 -22.44 14.61
N VAL A 213 7.26 -23.17 13.50
CA VAL A 213 6.00 -23.39 12.77
C VAL A 213 4.89 -23.94 13.67
N GLN A 214 5.25 -24.78 14.65
CA GLN A 214 4.30 -25.35 15.60
C GLN A 214 3.58 -24.27 16.43
N PHE A 215 4.32 -23.33 17.02
CA PHE A 215 3.72 -22.26 17.82
C PHE A 215 2.91 -21.31 16.94
N LEU A 216 3.46 -20.91 15.79
CA LEU A 216 2.73 -20.08 14.82
C LEU A 216 1.39 -20.73 14.39
N ARG A 217 1.37 -22.06 14.19
CA ARG A 217 0.15 -22.82 13.88
C ARG A 217 -0.87 -22.72 15.02
N GLN A 218 -0.43 -22.96 16.25
CA GLN A 218 -1.28 -22.99 17.44
C GLN A 218 -1.82 -21.61 17.79
N ASP A 219 -0.93 -20.60 17.88
CA ASP A 219 -1.27 -19.25 18.33
C ASP A 219 -2.29 -18.55 17.41
N PHE A 220 -2.27 -18.89 16.11
CA PHE A 220 -3.16 -18.31 15.10
C PHE A 220 -4.20 -19.29 14.54
N ASN A 221 -4.34 -20.48 15.15
CA ASN A 221 -5.30 -21.52 14.73
C ASN A 221 -5.26 -21.78 13.22
N LEU A 222 -4.05 -21.92 12.66
CA LEU A 222 -3.84 -21.95 11.22
C LEU A 222 -4.42 -23.22 10.56
N ASP A 223 -4.55 -24.29 11.31
CA ASP A 223 -5.15 -25.56 10.92
C ASP A 223 -6.62 -25.72 11.36
N GLN A 224 -7.20 -24.73 12.05
CA GLN A 224 -8.63 -24.72 12.33
C GLN A 224 -9.37 -24.33 11.04
N LEU A 225 -9.87 -25.34 10.34
CA LEU A 225 -10.52 -25.18 9.04
C LEU A 225 -11.97 -24.75 9.19
N ARG A 226 -12.38 -23.83 8.32
CA ARG A 226 -13.79 -23.53 8.07
C ARG A 226 -14.32 -24.48 6.99
N PRO A 227 -15.65 -24.71 6.92
CA PRO A 227 -16.24 -25.47 5.82
C PRO A 227 -15.80 -24.92 4.46
N GLY A 228 -15.24 -25.79 3.61
CA GLY A 228 -14.72 -25.42 2.29
C GLY A 228 -13.26 -24.96 2.24
N GLU A 229 -12.55 -24.89 3.38
CA GLU A 229 -11.10 -24.66 3.39
C GLU A 229 -10.32 -25.98 3.21
N ALA A 230 -9.20 -25.89 2.47
CA ALA A 230 -8.27 -27.00 2.34
C ALA A 230 -7.31 -27.05 3.54
N ALA A 231 -7.00 -28.26 4.02
CA ALA A 231 -6.03 -28.44 5.09
C ALA A 231 -4.62 -27.98 4.66
N PRO A 232 -3.99 -27.04 5.38
CA PRO A 232 -2.62 -26.65 5.10
C PRO A 232 -1.64 -27.78 5.47
N THR A 233 -0.45 -27.73 4.89
CA THR A 233 0.65 -28.64 5.28
C THR A 233 1.75 -27.84 5.98
N PHE A 234 2.22 -28.36 7.12
CA PHE A 234 3.33 -27.78 7.88
C PHE A 234 4.53 -28.72 7.80
N LEU A 235 5.68 -28.21 7.40
CA LEU A 235 6.91 -28.97 7.24
C LEU A 235 8.05 -28.29 7.99
N THR A 236 9.00 -29.09 8.48
CA THR A 236 10.32 -28.59 8.90
C THR A 236 11.40 -29.31 8.12
N ILE A 237 12.46 -28.58 7.75
CA ILE A 237 13.55 -29.15 6.96
C ILE A 237 14.26 -30.28 7.73
N GLN A 238 14.53 -30.07 9.01
CA GLN A 238 15.15 -31.07 9.87
C GLN A 238 14.24 -32.29 10.08
N GLY A 239 12.94 -32.06 10.33
CA GLY A 239 11.97 -33.15 10.54
C GLY A 239 11.70 -33.98 9.29
N THR A 240 11.80 -33.38 8.09
CA THR A 240 11.60 -34.09 6.82
C THR A 240 12.87 -34.79 6.32
N GLY A 241 14.01 -34.62 7.01
CA GLY A 241 15.27 -35.26 6.64
C GLY A 241 16.08 -34.51 5.57
N GLY A 242 16.00 -33.18 5.56
CA GLY A 242 16.83 -32.30 4.75
C GLY A 242 16.13 -31.64 3.57
N VAL A 243 16.85 -30.75 2.89
CA VAL A 243 16.32 -29.83 1.86
C VAL A 243 15.57 -30.55 0.74
N ARG A 244 16.20 -31.54 0.09
CA ARG A 244 15.62 -32.24 -1.08
C ARG A 244 14.30 -32.94 -0.75
N LYS A 245 14.26 -33.71 0.34
CA LYS A 245 13.04 -34.38 0.81
C LYS A 245 11.94 -33.38 1.17
N THR A 246 12.32 -32.23 1.75
CA THR A 246 11.38 -31.16 2.08
C THR A 246 10.80 -30.51 0.83
N VAL A 247 11.61 -30.30 -0.22
CA VAL A 247 11.11 -29.80 -1.51
C VAL A 247 10.11 -30.79 -2.12
N GLU A 248 10.43 -32.08 -2.16
CA GLU A 248 9.53 -33.12 -2.68
C GLU A 248 8.21 -33.17 -1.90
N ALA A 249 8.26 -33.12 -0.56
CA ALA A 249 7.08 -33.07 0.29
C ALA A 249 6.25 -31.80 0.07
N GLY A 250 6.91 -30.64 -0.06
CA GLY A 250 6.26 -29.36 -0.34
C GLY A 250 5.56 -29.34 -1.70
N VAL A 251 6.21 -29.90 -2.74
CA VAL A 251 5.62 -30.06 -4.07
C VAL A 251 4.39 -30.97 -3.99
N ALA A 252 4.51 -32.14 -3.35
CA ALA A 252 3.37 -33.04 -3.19
C ALA A 252 2.20 -32.37 -2.44
N ALA A 253 2.49 -31.53 -1.44
CA ALA A 253 1.47 -30.78 -0.72
C ALA A 253 0.77 -29.73 -1.59
N VAL A 254 1.51 -28.92 -2.34
CA VAL A 254 0.92 -27.96 -3.29
C VAL A 254 0.10 -28.68 -4.36
N THR A 255 0.58 -29.80 -4.90
CA THR A 255 -0.15 -30.59 -5.90
C THR A 255 -1.50 -31.09 -5.39
N ARG A 256 -1.61 -31.48 -4.12
CA ARG A 256 -2.91 -31.86 -3.51
C ARG A 256 -3.89 -30.69 -3.39
N LEU A 257 -3.38 -29.46 -3.25
CA LEU A 257 -4.20 -28.26 -3.12
C LEU A 257 -4.71 -27.72 -4.47
N LEU A 258 -4.03 -28.04 -5.58
CA LEU A 258 -4.36 -27.51 -6.91
C LEU A 258 -5.80 -27.81 -7.36
N PRO A 259 -6.33 -29.05 -7.28
CA PRO A 259 -7.71 -29.32 -7.67
C PRO A 259 -8.73 -28.55 -6.84
N ILE A 260 -8.47 -28.37 -5.53
CA ILE A 260 -9.37 -27.65 -4.62
C ILE A 260 -9.37 -26.16 -4.97
N ALA A 261 -8.19 -25.55 -5.12
CA ALA A 261 -8.07 -24.16 -5.52
C ALA A 261 -8.71 -23.90 -6.89
N ASN A 262 -8.55 -24.84 -7.83
CA ASN A 262 -9.11 -24.73 -9.18
C ASN A 262 -10.63 -24.88 -9.24
N ALA A 263 -11.25 -25.54 -8.25
CA ALA A 263 -12.71 -25.64 -8.16
C ALA A 263 -13.36 -24.28 -7.80
N LEU A 264 -12.61 -23.35 -7.20
CA LEU A 264 -13.08 -22.02 -6.84
C LEU A 264 -13.23 -21.17 -8.10
N ARG A 265 -14.37 -20.49 -8.24
CA ARG A 265 -14.67 -19.65 -9.40
C ARG A 265 -14.90 -18.21 -8.98
N ARG A 266 -14.55 -17.29 -9.88
CA ARG A 266 -14.97 -15.90 -9.75
C ARG A 266 -16.49 -15.83 -9.84
N THR A 267 -17.08 -14.97 -9.02
CA THR A 267 -18.50 -14.61 -9.06
C THR A 267 -18.61 -13.08 -8.95
N PRO A 268 -19.73 -12.48 -9.37
CA PRO A 268 -20.02 -11.09 -9.05
C PRO A 268 -20.02 -10.90 -7.52
N GLN A 269 -19.19 -9.99 -7.03
CA GLN A 269 -19.04 -9.65 -5.62
C GLN A 269 -19.14 -8.13 -5.46
N PRO A 270 -19.79 -7.61 -4.41
CA PRO A 270 -19.97 -6.17 -4.25
C PRO A 270 -18.63 -5.50 -3.97
N VAL A 271 -18.44 -4.28 -4.50
CA VAL A 271 -17.22 -3.48 -4.30
C VAL A 271 -16.94 -3.19 -2.82
N SER A 272 -17.97 -3.22 -1.97
CA SER A 272 -17.84 -3.17 -0.50
C SER A 272 -16.93 -4.24 0.12
N LYS A 273 -16.62 -5.32 -0.61
CA LYS A 273 -15.71 -6.39 -0.15
C LYS A 273 -14.24 -6.12 -0.49
N LEU A 274 -13.94 -5.05 -1.23
CA LEU A 274 -12.56 -4.69 -1.54
C LEU A 274 -11.90 -4.02 -0.34
N VAL A 275 -10.61 -4.36 -0.16
CA VAL A 275 -9.69 -3.68 0.74
C VAL A 275 -8.57 -3.12 -0.12
N LEU A 276 -8.47 -1.81 -0.21
CA LEU A 276 -7.43 -1.09 -0.92
C LEU A 276 -6.34 -0.68 0.09
N ALA A 277 -5.11 -1.10 -0.15
CA ALA A 277 -3.95 -0.60 0.59
C ALA A 277 -3.17 0.34 -0.33
N GLU A 278 -2.89 1.53 0.17
CA GLU A 278 -2.24 2.62 -0.53
C GLU A 278 -0.80 2.77 -0.02
N ASN A 279 0.13 3.09 -0.91
CA ASN A 279 1.51 3.38 -0.52
C ASN A 279 2.14 4.31 -1.55
N CYS A 280 3.05 5.17 -1.10
CA CYS A 280 3.93 5.93 -1.97
C CYS A 280 5.19 5.11 -2.31
N GLY A 281 5.61 5.14 -3.57
CA GLY A 281 6.89 4.59 -4.01
C GLY A 281 8.04 5.59 -3.81
N GLY A 282 8.55 6.14 -4.92
CA GLY A 282 9.51 7.25 -4.88
C GLY A 282 8.79 8.59 -4.85
N SER A 283 8.91 9.33 -3.74
CA SER A 283 8.30 10.66 -3.63
C SER A 283 8.97 11.65 -4.58
N ASP A 284 8.16 12.44 -5.28
CA ASP A 284 8.61 13.57 -6.09
C ASP A 284 7.81 14.83 -5.77
N GLY A 285 8.17 15.96 -6.41
CA GLY A 285 7.48 17.23 -6.23
C GLY A 285 6.03 17.26 -6.76
N ASN A 286 5.63 16.25 -7.54
CA ASN A 286 4.32 16.16 -8.19
C ASN A 286 3.36 15.21 -7.47
N SER A 287 3.87 14.27 -6.66
CA SER A 287 3.11 13.19 -6.03
C SER A 287 1.89 13.74 -5.27
N GLY A 288 2.12 14.74 -4.42
CA GLY A 288 1.08 15.38 -3.61
C GLY A 288 0.10 16.28 -4.38
N ILE A 289 0.29 16.49 -5.68
CA ILE A 289 -0.56 17.38 -6.49
C ILE A 289 -1.20 16.67 -7.71
N THR A 290 -0.85 15.41 -7.97
CA THR A 290 -1.41 14.60 -9.05
C THR A 290 -1.92 13.25 -8.56
N ALA A 291 -1.01 12.28 -8.36
CA ALA A 291 -1.35 10.89 -8.07
C ALA A 291 -2.01 10.72 -6.70
N ASN A 292 -1.49 11.37 -5.65
CA ASN A 292 -2.02 11.21 -4.30
C ASN A 292 -3.45 11.78 -4.17
N PRO A 293 -3.77 12.99 -4.67
CA PRO A 293 -5.15 13.47 -4.69
C PRO A 293 -6.10 12.57 -5.50
N ALA A 294 -5.66 12.06 -6.65
CA ALA A 294 -6.48 11.16 -7.47
C ALA A 294 -6.75 9.82 -6.75
N LEU A 295 -5.74 9.27 -6.07
CA LEU A 295 -5.89 8.07 -5.24
C LEU A 295 -6.81 8.33 -4.05
N GLY A 296 -6.71 9.50 -3.41
CA GLY A 296 -7.62 9.94 -2.35
C GLY A 296 -9.09 9.97 -2.80
N VAL A 297 -9.38 10.50 -3.99
CA VAL A 297 -10.74 10.45 -4.56
C VAL A 297 -11.19 8.99 -4.80
N ALA A 298 -10.31 8.13 -5.31
CA ALA A 298 -10.64 6.70 -5.48
C ALA A 298 -10.88 6.00 -4.13
N SER A 299 -10.14 6.38 -3.09
CA SER A 299 -10.30 5.95 -1.70
C SER A 299 -11.68 6.32 -1.16
N ASP A 300 -12.05 7.60 -1.29
CA ASP A 300 -13.35 8.12 -0.87
C ASP A 300 -14.49 7.40 -1.59
N GLU A 301 -14.39 7.23 -2.90
CA GLU A 301 -15.40 6.50 -3.67
C GLU A 301 -15.54 5.03 -3.23
N LEU A 302 -14.43 4.35 -2.92
CA LEU A 302 -14.48 2.98 -2.39
C LEU A 302 -15.17 2.94 -1.02
N ILE A 303 -14.86 3.89 -0.13
CA ILE A 303 -15.47 4.02 1.20
C ILE A 303 -16.97 4.30 1.07
N ARG A 304 -17.39 5.14 0.12
CA ARG A 304 -18.82 5.41 -0.16
C ARG A 304 -19.58 4.17 -0.62
N PHE A 305 -18.92 3.17 -1.22
CA PHE A 305 -19.49 1.85 -1.48
C PHE A 305 -19.42 0.89 -0.27
N GLY A 306 -18.88 1.32 0.87
CA GLY A 306 -18.70 0.49 2.07
C GLY A 306 -17.48 -0.43 2.03
N GLY A 307 -16.53 -0.17 1.12
CA GLY A 307 -15.24 -0.85 1.10
C GLY A 307 -14.28 -0.32 2.17
N THR A 308 -13.10 -0.91 2.26
CA THR A 308 -12.03 -0.44 3.16
C THR A 308 -10.90 0.16 2.35
N SER A 309 -10.43 1.33 2.75
CA SER A 309 -9.10 1.82 2.35
C SER A 309 -8.15 1.95 3.54
N VAL A 310 -6.87 1.72 3.28
CA VAL A 310 -5.78 1.73 4.26
C VAL A 310 -4.62 2.52 3.67
N LEU A 311 -4.14 3.53 4.39
CA LEU A 311 -3.00 4.37 4.04
C LEU A 311 -1.86 4.20 5.06
#